data_AF-A0A1V4UZT7-F1
#
_entry.id   AF-A0A1V4UZT7-F1
#
_cell.length_a   1.000
_cell.length_b   1.000
_cell.length_c   1.000
_cell.angle_alpha   90.00
_cell.angle_beta   90.00
_cell.angle_gamma   90.00
#
_symmetry.space_group_name_H-M   'P 1'
#
loop_
_entity.id
_entity.type
_entity.pdbx_description
1 polymer ?
#
loop_
_entity_poly.entity_id
_entity_poly.type
_entity_poly.pdbx_seq_one_letter_code
_entity_poly.pdbx_strand_id
1 'polypeptide(L)' 'MDAEEIAGKYSMKDLRPIAKKYGVKTHCAKKIDVVRALPPEALAELEGD' A
#
# COMPACT_ATOMS: atom_id res chain seq x y z
N MET A 1 3.97 -1.63 12.12
CA MET A 1 2.76 -0.90 11.71
C MET A 1 1.81 -1.89 11.06
N ASP A 2 0.58 -1.97 11.57
CA ASP A 2 -0.44 -2.88 11.07
C ASP A 2 -0.93 -2.42 9.69
N ALA A 3 -1.15 -3.38 8.79
CA ALA A 3 -1.69 -3.11 7.46
C ALA A 3 -3.04 -2.35 7.51
N GLU A 4 -3.78 -2.46 8.62
CA GLU A 4 -5.03 -1.74 8.86
C GLU A 4 -4.83 -0.25 9.15
N GLU A 5 -3.76 0.15 9.85
CA GLU A 5 -3.47 1.57 10.07
C GLU A 5 -3.09 2.27 8.76
N ILE A 6 -2.30 1.61 7.92
CA ILE A 6 -1.86 2.15 6.62
C ILE A 6 -3.03 2.21 5.64
N ALA A 7 -3.89 1.19 5.62
CA ALA A 7 -5.10 1.22 4.80
C ALA A 7 -6.10 2.31 5.24
N GLY A 8 -6.06 2.69 6.53
CA GLY A 8 -6.84 3.79 7.10
C GLY A 8 -6.25 5.18 6.83
N LYS A 9 -4.93 5.35 6.96
CA LYS A 9 -4.21 6.61 6.70
C LYS A 9 -4.15 6.96 5.21
N TYR A 10 -3.91 5.98 4.35
CA TYR A 10 -3.62 6.22 2.94
C TYR A 10 -4.78 5.82 2.02
N SER A 11 -4.99 6.61 0.98
CA SER A 11 -6.01 6.31 -0.02
C SER A 11 -5.48 5.35 -1.08
N MET A 12 -6.40 4.76 -1.86
CA MET A 12 -6.04 3.97 -3.04
C MET A 12 -5.16 4.77 -4.02
N LYS A 13 -5.29 6.10 -4.01
CA LYS A 13 -4.51 6.99 -4.87
C LYS A 13 -3.03 7.01 -4.49
N ASP A 14 -2.71 6.88 -3.21
CA ASP A 14 -1.34 6.91 -2.68
C ASP A 14 -0.72 5.50 -2.72
N LEU A 15 -1.54 4.48 -2.48
CA LEU A 15 -1.15 3.07 -2.53
C LEU A 15 -0.87 2.58 -3.96
N ARG A 16 -1.58 3.09 -4.97
CA ARG A 16 -1.42 2.69 -6.38
C ARG A 16 -0.04 2.94 -6.98
N PRO A 17 0.56 4.14 -6.89
CA PRO A 17 1.88 4.41 -7.46
C PRO A 17 2.97 3.57 -6.78
N ILE A 18 2.85 3.33 -5.48
CA ILE A 18 3.80 2.52 -4.72
C ILE A 18 3.62 1.05 -5.07
N ALA A 19 2.39 0.54 -5.09
CA ALA A 19 2.11 -0.79 -5.61
C ALA A 19 2.66 -1.00 -7.02
N LYS A 20 2.57 0.01 -7.90
CA LYS A 20 3.18 -0.04 -9.24
C LYS A 20 4.71 -0.07 -9.20
N LYS A 21 5.35 0.71 -8.31
CA LYS A 21 6.80 0.73 -8.08
C LYS A 21 7.31 -0.66 -7.66
N TYR A 22 6.52 -1.37 -6.86
CA TYR A 22 6.84 -2.72 -6.35
C TYR A 22 6.22 -3.87 -7.16
N GLY A 23 5.59 -3.60 -8.31
CA GLY A 23 5.00 -4.63 -9.18
C GLY A 23 3.73 -5.30 -8.65
N VAL A 24 3.11 -4.75 -7.62
CA VAL A 24 1.86 -5.24 -7.02
C VAL A 24 0.66 -4.85 -7.90
N LYS A 25 -0.12 -5.85 -8.32
CA LYS A 25 -1.34 -5.62 -9.10
C LYS A 25 -2.44 -5.05 -8.21
N THR A 26 -2.82 -3.80 -8.48
CA THR A 26 -3.91 -3.10 -7.76
C THR A 26 -5.27 -3.22 -8.44
N HIS A 27 -5.33 -3.86 -9.60
CA HIS A 27 -6.58 -4.03 -10.35
C HIS A 27 -7.49 -5.05 -9.65
N CYS A 28 -8.69 -4.63 -9.25
CA CYS A 28 -9.68 -5.42 -8.49
C CYS A 28 -9.25 -5.86 -7.08
N ALA A 29 -8.18 -5.32 -6.51
CA ALA A 29 -7.77 -5.61 -5.12
C ALA A 29 -8.45 -4.66 -4.12
N LYS A 30 -8.75 -5.12 -2.90
CA LYS A 30 -9.18 -4.23 -1.80
C LYS A 30 -7.97 -3.47 -1.27
N LYS A 31 -8.19 -2.32 -0.63
CA LYS A 31 -7.10 -1.54 -0.01
C LYS A 31 -6.23 -2.40 0.90
N ILE A 32 -6.86 -3.20 1.77
CA ILE A 32 -6.15 -4.09 2.69
C ILE A 32 -5.31 -5.13 1.95
N ASP A 33 -5.78 -5.62 0.80
CA ASP A 33 -5.06 -6.61 0.00
C ASP A 33 -3.86 -5.95 -0.70
N VAL A 34 -4.00 -4.70 -1.16
CA VAL A 34 -2.89 -3.93 -1.70
C VAL A 34 -1.84 -3.67 -0.62
N VAL A 35 -2.25 -3.25 0.58
CA VAL A 35 -1.34 -3.01 1.71
C VAL A 35 -0.66 -4.32 2.17
N ARG A 36 -1.37 -5.45 2.21
CA ARG A 36 -0.78 -6.76 2.53
C ARG A 36 0.12 -7.31 1.43
N ALA A 37 -0.16 -6.98 0.17
CA ALA A 37 0.66 -7.40 -0.96
C ALA A 37 1.90 -6.51 -1.14
N LEU A 38 1.90 -5.31 -0.55
CA LEU A 38 3.06 -4.44 -0.51
C LEU A 38 4.11 -4.99 0.46
N PRO A 39 5.39 -5.02 0.07
CA PRO A 39 6.46 -5.37 0.99
C PRO A 39 6.61 -4.32 2.09
N PRO A 40 7.14 -4.69 3.28
CA PRO A 40 7.28 -3.78 4.41
C PRO A 40 8.14 -2.53 4.09
N GLU A 41 9.09 -2.64 3.16
CA GLU A 41 9.88 -1.50 2.65
C GLU A 41 9.01 -0.46 1.94
N ALA A 42 8.01 -0.90 1.18
CA ALA A 42 7.09 -0.02 0.49
C ALA A 42 6.14 0.71 1.45
N LEU A 43 5.78 0.03 2.54
CA LEU A 43 4.98 0.58 3.62
C LEU A 43 5.78 1.63 4.42
N ALA A 44 7.07 1.36 4.67
CA ALA A 44 7.96 2.31 5.31
C ALA A 44 8.18 3.58 4.46
N GLU A 45 8.25 3.47 3.13
CA GLU A 45 8.29 4.65 2.25
C GLU A 45 6.98 5.44 2.23
N LEU A 46 5.82 4.81 2.51
CA LEU A 46 4.56 5.52 2.72
C LEU A 46 4.56 6.32 4.01
N GLU A 47 5.12 5.74 5.07
CA GLU A 47 5.19 6.35 6.41
C GLU A 47 6.21 7.48 6.53
N GLY A 48 7.21 7.50 5.64
CA GLY A 48 8.35 8.42 5.71
C GLY A 48 8.10 9.84 5.20
N ASP A 49 6.91 10.16 4.70
CA ASP A 49 6.52 11.49 4.17
C ASP A 49 5.37 12.11 4.96
#